data_AF-A0ABD3N5M9-F1
#
_entry.id   AF-A0ABD3N5M9-F1
#
_cell.length_a   1.000
_cell.length_b   1.000
_cell.length_c   1.000
_cell.angle_alpha   90.00
_cell.angle_beta   90.00
_cell.angle_gamma   90.00
#
_symmetry.space_group_name_H-M   'P 1'
#
loop_
_entity.id
_entity.type
_entity.pdbx_description
1 polymer ?
#
loop_
_entity_poly.entity_id
_entity_poly.type
_entity_poly.pdbx_seq_one_letter_code
_entity_poly.pdbx_strand_id
1 'polypeptide(L)'
;MDPRFLNAAATYNEVMASGLPAAPLEFPSPVFATANRFNASVYNPDVDEEIVVPNVIYEVRRDGQPPKRAYWIGRKLKNAIYGCVCSCSVLKVREGGWAGPDGNSIWEITPEFAAVKILDLDVIRKRQEQKDKISEDPIKEVAAMQYSSSEGSKPHVLPCWDVFLDEQYIYMVMLLCSKGELFEYVKWNGRFDESVARYWFKQLLSVSPSISSFLIHFALGVMSLHVSGLFDKRH
;
A
#
# COMPACT_ATOMS: atom_id res chain seq x y z
N MET A 1 39.33 13.21 -13.19
CA MET A 1 38.68 11.96 -12.71
C MET A 1 38.31 12.19 -11.26
N ASP A 2 37.02 12.15 -10.94
CA ASP A 2 36.47 12.51 -9.63
C ASP A 2 36.30 11.23 -8.77
N PRO A 3 36.99 11.07 -7.63
CA PRO A 3 36.94 9.87 -6.81
C PRO A 3 35.87 10.05 -5.71
N ARG A 4 34.59 10.01 -6.09
CA ARG A 4 33.46 9.99 -5.15
C ARG A 4 32.68 8.67 -5.16
N PHE A 5 33.40 7.57 -5.38
CA PHE A 5 32.90 6.25 -4.99
C PHE A 5 33.07 6.12 -3.48
N LEU A 6 32.03 6.51 -2.74
CA LEU A 6 31.88 6.25 -1.31
C LEU A 6 31.99 4.74 -1.06
N ASN A 7 33.09 4.33 -0.42
CA ASN A 7 33.24 3.01 0.17
C ASN A 7 32.08 2.78 1.15
N ALA A 8 31.48 1.59 1.12
CA ALA A 8 30.46 1.15 2.09
C ALA A 8 31.01 0.94 3.52
N ALA A 9 32.26 1.35 3.78
CA ALA A 9 32.94 1.30 5.07
C ALA A 9 33.24 2.73 5.53
N ALA A 10 32.20 3.52 5.79
CA ALA A 10 32.37 4.80 6.46
C ALA A 10 32.81 4.55 7.91
N THR A 11 33.94 5.12 8.30
CA THR A 11 34.42 5.12 9.67
C THR A 11 33.49 5.93 10.57
N TYR A 12 33.47 5.65 11.87
CA TYR A 12 32.67 6.42 12.85
C TYR A 12 32.90 7.95 12.72
N ASN A 13 34.16 8.36 12.51
CA ASN A 13 34.51 9.77 12.33
C ASN A 13 33.94 10.37 11.04
N GLU A 14 33.88 9.61 9.94
CA GLU A 14 33.26 10.04 8.68
C GLU A 14 31.74 10.15 8.80
N VAL A 15 31.10 9.25 9.54
CA VAL A 15 29.66 9.33 9.86
C VAL A 15 29.37 10.57 10.71
N MET A 16 30.18 10.85 11.73
CA MET A 16 30.03 12.05 12.56
C MET A 16 30.30 13.34 11.76
N ALA A 17 31.26 13.31 10.83
CA ALA A 17 31.56 14.45 9.94
C ALA A 17 30.47 14.70 8.89
N SER A 18 29.63 13.72 8.58
CA SER A 18 28.52 13.84 7.63
C SER A 18 27.34 14.68 8.14
N GLY A 19 27.39 15.11 9.40
CA GLY A 19 26.37 15.93 10.06
C GLY A 19 25.51 15.11 11.01
N LEU A 20 24.71 15.83 11.81
CA LEU A 20 23.72 15.18 12.67
C LEU A 20 22.65 14.50 11.79
N PRO A 21 22.11 13.34 12.20
CA PRO A 21 20.95 12.75 11.54
C PRO A 21 19.87 13.82 11.41
N ALA A 22 19.32 13.97 10.20
CA ALA A 22 18.16 14.82 10.00
C ALA A 22 17.02 14.31 10.90
N ALA A 23 16.25 15.24 11.49
CA ALA A 23 15.04 14.88 12.19
C ALA A 23 14.13 14.06 11.25
N PRO A 24 13.43 13.03 11.73
CA PRO A 24 12.44 12.33 10.94
C PRO A 24 11.45 13.35 10.35
N LEU A 25 11.06 13.16 9.10
CA LEU A 25 10.00 13.97 8.50
C LEU A 25 8.73 13.84 9.33
N GLU A 26 8.16 14.98 9.72
CA GLU A 26 6.83 15.03 10.29
C GLU A 26 5.82 14.97 9.16
N PHE A 27 5.03 13.90 9.12
CA PHE A 27 3.93 13.77 8.19
C PHE A 27 2.68 14.46 8.78
N PRO A 28 1.85 15.11 7.95
CA PRO A 28 0.55 15.59 8.41
C PRO A 28 -0.28 14.43 8.96
N SER A 29 -1.19 14.72 9.88
CA SER A 29 -2.13 13.72 10.39
C SER A 29 -2.89 13.06 9.23
N PRO A 30 -3.04 11.72 9.24
CA PRO A 30 -3.70 11.04 8.15
C PRO A 30 -5.19 11.40 8.10
N VAL A 31 -5.72 11.46 6.88
CA VAL A 31 -7.13 11.76 6.60
C VAL A 31 -7.84 10.48 6.23
N PHE A 32 -8.96 10.18 6.87
CA PHE A 32 -9.73 8.97 6.61
C PHE A 32 -11.08 9.32 5.99
N ALA A 33 -11.43 8.62 4.91
CA ALA A 33 -12.80 8.56 4.46
C ALA A 33 -13.59 7.55 5.31
N THR A 34 -14.86 7.82 5.56
CA THR A 34 -15.75 6.86 6.24
C THR A 34 -16.01 5.68 5.32
N ALA A 35 -15.73 4.47 5.78
CA ALA A 35 -16.06 3.24 5.07
C ALA A 35 -17.47 2.78 5.41
N ASN A 36 -18.20 2.28 4.41
CA ASN A 36 -19.33 1.39 4.63
C ASN A 36 -18.95 -0.02 4.14
N ARG A 37 -19.18 -1.04 4.99
CA ARG A 37 -18.92 -2.45 4.68
C ARG A 37 -20.24 -3.21 4.60
N PHE A 38 -20.49 -3.89 3.49
CA PHE A 38 -21.77 -4.56 3.25
C PHE A 38 -21.63 -5.74 2.29
N ASN A 39 -22.72 -6.51 2.16
CA ASN A 39 -22.87 -7.53 1.12
C ASN A 39 -23.57 -6.87 -0.09
N ALA A 40 -22.99 -7.02 -1.28
CA ALA A 40 -23.46 -6.32 -2.47
C ALA A 40 -23.90 -7.32 -3.55
N SER A 41 -24.93 -6.94 -4.32
CA SER A 41 -25.19 -7.57 -5.62
C SER A 41 -24.26 -6.94 -6.66
N VAL A 42 -23.45 -7.78 -7.31
CA VAL A 42 -22.40 -7.35 -8.22
C VAL A 42 -22.55 -8.08 -9.54
N TYR A 43 -22.64 -7.31 -10.62
CA TYR A 43 -22.63 -7.80 -11.99
C TYR A 43 -21.19 -8.03 -12.47
N ASN A 44 -20.94 -9.19 -13.07
CA ASN A 44 -19.68 -9.54 -13.71
C ASN A 44 -19.85 -9.52 -15.24
N PRO A 45 -19.30 -8.51 -15.95
CA PRO A 45 -19.47 -8.39 -17.40
C PRO A 45 -18.73 -9.48 -18.19
N ASP A 46 -17.72 -10.15 -17.61
CA ASP A 46 -16.94 -11.17 -18.31
C ASP A 46 -17.71 -12.48 -18.50
N VAL A 47 -18.65 -12.78 -17.60
CA VAL A 47 -19.48 -14.00 -17.62
C VAL A 47 -20.97 -13.72 -17.73
N ASP A 48 -21.37 -12.45 -17.77
CA ASP A 48 -22.77 -12.00 -17.81
C ASP A 48 -23.63 -12.54 -16.65
N GLU A 49 -23.07 -12.55 -15.44
CA GLU A 49 -23.74 -13.06 -14.23
C GLU A 49 -23.78 -12.03 -13.12
N GLU A 50 -24.83 -12.11 -12.28
CA GLU A 50 -24.95 -11.35 -11.05
C GLU A 50 -24.66 -12.25 -9.85
N ILE A 51 -23.77 -11.79 -8.99
CA ILE A 51 -23.32 -12.52 -7.80
C ILE A 51 -23.48 -11.65 -6.55
N VAL A 52 -23.99 -12.24 -5.47
CA VAL A 52 -23.99 -11.58 -4.16
C VAL A 52 -22.66 -11.87 -3.48
N VAL A 53 -21.91 -10.81 -3.18
CA VAL A 53 -20.57 -10.94 -2.60
C VAL A 53 -20.46 -10.23 -1.26
N PRO A 54 -19.76 -10.81 -0.28
CA PRO A 54 -19.56 -10.18 1.01
C PRO A 54 -18.38 -9.21 1.00
N ASN A 55 -18.28 -8.41 2.06
CA ASN A 55 -17.11 -7.58 2.36
C ASN A 55 -16.76 -6.57 1.25
N VAL A 56 -17.77 -5.96 0.64
CA VAL A 56 -17.57 -4.80 -0.22
C VAL A 56 -17.41 -3.57 0.67
N ILE A 57 -16.38 -2.76 0.38
CA ILE A 57 -16.16 -1.48 1.04
C ILE A 57 -16.17 -0.31 0.05
N TYR A 58 -16.69 0.84 0.46
CA TYR A 58 -16.64 2.08 -0.33
C TYR A 58 -16.67 3.33 0.56
N GLU A 59 -16.31 4.47 -0.02
CA GLU A 59 -16.38 5.79 0.61
C GLU A 59 -17.84 6.25 0.77
N VAL A 60 -18.27 6.53 2.00
CA VAL A 60 -19.51 7.27 2.24
C VAL A 60 -19.24 8.76 2.04
N ARG A 61 -19.72 9.29 0.91
CA ARG A 61 -19.52 10.70 0.56
C ARG A 61 -20.56 11.60 1.23
N ARG A 62 -20.10 12.74 1.75
CA ARG A 62 -20.98 13.73 2.41
C ARG A 62 -21.97 14.42 1.47
N ASP A 63 -21.65 14.44 0.17
CA ASP A 63 -22.48 15.03 -0.88
C ASP A 63 -23.60 14.07 -1.38
N GLY A 64 -23.65 12.84 -0.86
CA GLY A 64 -24.62 11.82 -1.27
C GLY A 64 -24.40 11.28 -2.69
N GLN A 65 -23.33 11.71 -3.38
CA GLN A 65 -22.98 11.24 -4.71
C GLN A 65 -22.43 9.81 -4.64
N PRO A 66 -22.49 9.05 -5.76
CA PRO A 66 -21.87 7.73 -5.81
C PRO A 66 -20.36 7.82 -5.53
N PRO A 67 -19.78 6.81 -4.86
CA PRO A 67 -18.33 6.74 -4.69
C PRO A 67 -17.65 6.59 -6.05
N LYS A 68 -16.41 7.06 -6.15
CA LYS A 68 -15.61 6.87 -7.39
C LYS A 68 -15.39 5.41 -7.72
N ARG A 69 -15.30 4.56 -6.69
CA ARG A 69 -15.08 3.11 -6.76
C ARG A 69 -15.42 2.47 -5.42
N ALA A 70 -15.66 1.17 -5.47
CA ALA A 70 -15.76 0.30 -4.30
C ALA A 70 -14.78 -0.86 -4.45
N TYR A 71 -14.57 -1.61 -3.37
CA TYR A 71 -13.60 -2.70 -3.32
C TYR A 71 -14.24 -3.95 -2.75
N TRP A 72 -14.30 -5.00 -3.54
CA TRP A 72 -14.66 -6.32 -3.06
C TRP A 72 -13.41 -7.01 -2.51
N ILE A 73 -13.34 -7.16 -1.18
CA ILE A 73 -12.19 -7.76 -0.50
C ILE A 73 -12.21 -9.28 -0.71
N GLY A 74 -11.16 -9.78 -1.38
CA GLY A 74 -10.96 -11.19 -1.67
C GLY A 74 -9.98 -11.87 -0.71
N ARG A 75 -9.12 -12.73 -1.27
CA ARG A 75 -8.20 -13.56 -0.49
C ARG A 75 -7.17 -12.74 0.30
N LYS A 76 -6.81 -13.25 1.48
CA LYS A 76 -5.64 -12.79 2.22
C LYS A 76 -4.36 -13.16 1.47
N LEU A 77 -3.48 -12.18 1.29
CA LEU A 77 -2.17 -12.31 0.65
C LEU A 77 -1.05 -12.47 1.69
N LYS A 78 -1.10 -11.70 2.78
CA LYS A 78 -0.04 -11.67 3.80
C LYS A 78 -0.61 -11.31 5.18
N ASN A 79 -0.02 -11.86 6.24
CA ASN A 79 -0.27 -11.39 7.61
C ASN A 79 0.60 -10.17 7.91
N ALA A 80 0.10 -9.24 8.72
CA ALA A 80 0.82 -8.07 9.19
C ALA A 80 0.73 -7.97 10.72
N ILE A 81 1.63 -7.19 11.32
CA ILE A 81 1.73 -7.03 12.78
C ILE A 81 0.40 -6.58 13.41
N TYR A 82 -0.28 -5.66 12.75
CA TYR A 82 -1.55 -5.06 13.18
C TYR A 82 -2.75 -5.55 12.36
N GLY A 83 -2.62 -6.59 11.54
CA GLY A 83 -3.72 -7.06 10.69
C GLY A 83 -3.27 -7.91 9.50
N CYS A 84 -3.69 -7.56 8.28
CA CYS A 84 -3.35 -8.33 7.09
C CYS A 84 -3.41 -7.51 5.80
N VAL A 85 -2.88 -8.10 4.72
CA VAL A 85 -3.03 -7.58 3.36
C VAL A 85 -3.88 -8.56 2.56
N CYS A 86 -4.89 -8.07 1.87
CA CYS A 86 -5.78 -8.84 1.00
C CYS A 86 -5.75 -8.30 -0.44
N SER A 87 -6.10 -9.14 -1.42
CA SER A 87 -6.40 -8.68 -2.78
C SER A 87 -7.84 -8.17 -2.86
N CYS A 88 -8.10 -7.21 -3.73
CA CYS A 88 -9.45 -6.73 -4.01
C CYS A 88 -9.72 -6.68 -5.52
N SER A 89 -10.97 -6.96 -5.90
CA SER A 89 -11.51 -6.51 -7.19
C SER A 89 -12.06 -5.10 -7.03
N VAL A 90 -11.77 -4.22 -7.98
CA VAL A 90 -12.35 -2.87 -8.01
C VAL A 90 -13.74 -2.95 -8.62
N LEU A 91 -14.69 -2.26 -7.99
CA LEU A 91 -16.06 -2.16 -8.46
C LEU A 91 -16.39 -0.71 -8.79
N LYS A 92 -17.34 -0.52 -9.70
CA LYS A 92 -17.99 0.77 -9.96
C LYS A 92 -19.50 0.64 -9.79
N VAL A 93 -20.17 1.75 -9.52
CA VAL A 93 -21.64 1.79 -9.58
C VAL A 93 -22.05 1.75 -11.07
N ARG A 94 -23.06 0.94 -11.42
CA ARG A 94 -23.61 0.95 -12.78
C ARG A 94 -24.32 2.28 -13.06
N GLU A 95 -24.41 2.65 -14.33
CA GLU A 95 -25.14 3.85 -14.74
C GLU A 95 -26.59 3.80 -14.24
N GLY A 96 -27.01 4.84 -13.51
CA GLY A 96 -28.33 4.89 -12.85
C GLY A 96 -28.52 3.93 -11.67
N GLY A 97 -27.51 3.16 -11.29
CA GLY A 97 -27.58 2.13 -10.24
C GLY A 97 -27.27 2.61 -8.82
N TRP A 98 -27.08 3.92 -8.61
CA TRP A 98 -26.81 4.48 -7.28
C TRP A 98 -28.12 4.71 -6.52
N ALA A 99 -28.31 3.96 -5.44
CA ALA A 99 -29.49 4.08 -4.57
C ALA A 99 -29.20 4.83 -3.26
N GLY A 100 -27.99 5.39 -3.11
CA GLY A 100 -27.53 6.02 -1.88
C GLY A 100 -26.85 5.05 -0.90
N PRO A 101 -26.32 5.55 0.22
CA PRO A 101 -25.53 4.74 1.17
C PRO A 101 -26.31 3.61 1.84
N ASP A 102 -27.60 3.85 2.09
CA ASP A 102 -28.53 2.92 2.74
C ASP A 102 -29.40 2.15 1.72
N GLY A 103 -29.23 2.46 0.43
CA GLY A 103 -29.99 1.86 -0.66
C GLY A 103 -29.29 0.65 -1.26
N ASN A 104 -30.06 -0.19 -1.95
CA ASN A 104 -29.51 -1.33 -2.68
C ASN A 104 -28.93 -0.89 -4.03
N SER A 105 -27.70 -0.38 -4.00
CA SER A 105 -27.00 0.06 -5.21
C SER A 105 -26.54 -1.12 -6.07
N ILE A 106 -26.51 -0.94 -7.39
CA ILE A 106 -26.11 -1.97 -8.35
C ILE A 106 -24.66 -1.75 -8.75
N TRP A 107 -23.83 -2.76 -8.50
CA TRP A 107 -22.38 -2.70 -8.71
C TRP A 107 -21.94 -3.53 -9.91
N GLU A 108 -20.82 -3.15 -10.50
CA GLU A 108 -20.19 -3.88 -11.62
C GLU A 108 -18.70 -4.05 -11.33
N ILE A 109 -18.19 -5.28 -11.54
CA ILE A 109 -16.75 -5.58 -11.47
C ILE A 109 -16.04 -4.86 -12.60
N THR A 110 -14.90 -4.24 -12.29
CA THR A 110 -13.98 -3.72 -13.30
C THR A 110 -12.79 -4.67 -13.49
N PRO A 111 -12.02 -4.54 -14.59
CA PRO A 111 -10.78 -5.29 -14.77
C PRO A 111 -9.65 -4.90 -13.80
N GLU A 112 -9.84 -3.85 -12.99
CA GLU A 112 -8.81 -3.36 -12.08
C GLU A 112 -8.77 -4.17 -10.79
N PHE A 113 -7.55 -4.46 -10.33
CA PHE A 113 -7.29 -5.11 -9.05
C PHE A 113 -6.50 -4.18 -8.13
N ALA A 114 -6.80 -4.28 -6.84
CA ALA A 114 -6.10 -3.57 -5.78
C ALA A 114 -5.57 -4.53 -4.72
N ALA A 115 -4.68 -4.03 -3.88
CA ALA A 115 -4.38 -4.63 -2.58
C ALA A 115 -4.94 -3.71 -1.49
N VAL A 116 -5.43 -4.29 -0.39
CA VAL A 116 -5.84 -3.54 0.78
C VAL A 116 -5.09 -4.04 2.00
N LYS A 117 -4.40 -3.14 2.70
CA LYS A 117 -3.87 -3.41 4.05
C LYS A 117 -4.95 -3.05 5.05
N ILE A 118 -5.43 -4.06 5.78
CA ILE A 118 -6.48 -3.96 6.79
C ILE A 118 -5.78 -3.98 8.15
N LEU A 119 -5.92 -2.91 8.92
CA LEU A 119 -5.33 -2.74 10.25
C LEU A 119 -6.45 -2.78 11.29
N ASP A 120 -6.30 -3.62 12.31
CA ASP A 120 -7.26 -3.81 13.39
C ASP A 120 -7.03 -2.79 14.51
N LEU A 121 -8.03 -1.93 14.76
CA LEU A 121 -7.93 -0.84 15.72
C LEU A 121 -7.72 -1.35 17.15
N ASP A 122 -8.30 -2.49 17.52
CA ASP A 122 -8.13 -3.04 18.86
C ASP A 122 -6.73 -3.63 19.05
N VAL A 123 -6.15 -4.24 18.01
CA VAL A 123 -4.76 -4.68 18.04
C VAL A 123 -3.81 -3.49 18.16
N ILE A 124 -4.08 -2.39 17.46
CA ILE A 124 -3.30 -1.15 17.57
C ILE A 124 -3.35 -0.60 18.99
N ARG A 125 -4.56 -0.40 19.54
CA ARG A 125 -4.77 0.14 20.90
C ARG A 125 -4.04 -0.69 21.96
N LYS A 126 -4.23 -2.01 21.95
CA LYS A 126 -3.60 -2.92 22.92
C LYS A 126 -2.08 -2.86 22.88
N ARG A 127 -1.47 -2.78 21.70
CA ARG A 127 -0.01 -2.69 21.57
C ARG A 127 0.54 -1.33 21.98
N GLN A 128 -0.19 -0.25 21.70
CA GLN A 128 0.19 1.10 22.15
C GLN A 128 0.19 1.20 23.68
N GLU A 129 -0.80 0.61 24.35
CA GLU A 129 -0.89 0.55 25.82
C GLU A 129 0.28 -0.24 26.45
N GLN A 130 0.74 -1.30 25.78
CA GLN A 130 1.84 -2.14 26.26
C GLN A 130 3.22 -1.45 26.22
N LYS A 131 3.32 -0.22 25.68
CA LYS A 131 4.57 0.56 25.57
C LYS A 131 5.74 -0.25 24.99
N ASP A 132 5.47 -1.11 24.00
CA ASP A 132 6.52 -1.76 23.23
C ASP A 132 7.34 -0.68 22.50
N LYS A 133 8.45 -0.26 23.12
CA LYS A 133 9.29 0.88 22.72
C LYS A 133 9.91 0.80 21.33
N ILE A 134 9.75 -0.33 20.64
CA ILE A 134 10.36 -0.65 19.33
C ILE A 134 9.28 -1.01 18.28
N SER A 135 7.99 -0.90 18.59
CA SER A 135 6.93 -1.27 17.64
C SER A 135 6.66 -0.15 16.63
N GLU A 136 6.57 -0.49 15.35
CA GLU A 136 6.16 0.41 14.26
C GLU A 136 4.82 1.10 14.60
N ASP A 137 4.67 2.38 14.22
CA ASP A 137 3.41 3.11 14.41
C ASP A 137 2.58 3.04 13.10
N PRO A 138 1.50 2.24 13.06
CA PRO A 138 0.72 2.07 11.84
C PRO A 138 0.03 3.36 11.40
N ILE A 139 -0.21 4.33 12.30
CA ILE A 139 -0.82 5.61 11.97
C ILE A 139 0.17 6.49 11.20
N LYS A 140 1.46 6.48 11.60
CA LYS A 140 2.53 7.16 10.87
C LYS A 140 2.75 6.55 9.48
N GLU A 141 2.58 5.23 9.35
CA GLU A 141 2.61 4.55 8.05
C GLU A 141 1.52 5.09 7.11
N VAL A 142 0.27 5.20 7.58
CA VAL A 142 -0.81 5.76 6.76
C VAL A 142 -0.52 7.21 6.36
N ALA A 143 -0.06 8.03 7.31
CA ALA A 143 0.29 9.43 7.08
C ALA A 143 1.36 9.59 5.98
N ALA A 144 2.42 8.78 6.06
CA ALA A 144 3.51 8.79 5.10
C ALA A 144 3.08 8.34 3.70
N MET A 145 2.21 7.33 3.61
CA MET A 145 1.66 6.85 2.34
C MET A 145 0.79 7.90 1.65
N GLN A 146 -0.03 8.61 2.41
CA GLN A 146 -0.84 9.72 1.88
C GLN A 146 0.03 10.89 1.43
N TYR A 147 1.01 11.28 2.24
CA TYR A 147 1.97 12.33 1.90
C TYR A 147 2.76 12.00 0.63
N SER A 148 3.20 10.75 0.49
CA SER A 148 3.93 10.31 -0.70
C SER A 148 3.07 10.32 -1.97
N SER A 149 1.76 10.12 -1.82
CA SER A 149 0.80 10.07 -2.92
C SER A 149 0.26 11.46 -3.31
N SER A 150 0.25 12.43 -2.39
CA SER A 150 -0.22 13.81 -2.66
C SER A 150 0.75 14.63 -3.52
N GLU A 151 2.04 14.30 -3.48
CA GLU A 151 3.11 14.98 -4.22
C GLU A 151 3.20 14.55 -5.70
N GLY A 152 2.10 14.04 -6.27
CA GLY A 152 2.04 13.45 -7.60
C GLY A 152 2.57 12.02 -7.65
N SER A 153 2.21 11.28 -8.71
CA SER A 153 2.70 9.91 -8.91
C SER A 153 4.22 9.92 -9.11
N LYS A 154 4.95 9.36 -8.15
CA LYS A 154 6.40 9.19 -8.25
C LYS A 154 6.69 7.79 -8.80
N PRO A 155 7.53 7.66 -9.85
CA PRO A 155 7.92 6.34 -10.33
C PRO A 155 8.59 5.56 -9.20
N HIS A 156 8.34 4.25 -9.15
CA HIS A 156 8.88 3.32 -8.15
C HIS A 156 8.38 3.51 -6.70
N VAL A 157 7.44 4.42 -6.45
CA VAL A 157 6.73 4.52 -5.17
C VAL A 157 5.32 3.95 -5.34
N LEU A 158 4.91 3.07 -4.43
CA LEU A 158 3.57 2.47 -4.48
C LEU A 158 2.52 3.55 -4.17
N PRO A 159 1.55 3.82 -5.05
CA PRO A 159 0.52 4.80 -4.77
C PRO A 159 -0.49 4.26 -3.76
N CYS A 160 -0.89 5.11 -2.82
CA CYS A 160 -2.08 4.91 -2.02
C CYS A 160 -3.28 5.49 -2.76
N TRP A 161 -4.28 4.65 -3.03
CA TRP A 161 -5.47 5.04 -3.78
C TRP A 161 -6.53 5.65 -2.90
N ASP A 162 -6.86 4.97 -1.80
CA ASP A 162 -7.88 5.39 -0.86
C ASP A 162 -7.52 4.89 0.55
N VAL A 163 -7.90 5.66 1.56
CA VAL A 163 -7.76 5.27 2.97
C VAL A 163 -9.11 5.41 3.66
N PHE A 164 -9.60 4.30 4.21
CA PHE A 164 -10.89 4.25 4.89
C PHE A 164 -10.74 3.94 6.38
N LEU A 165 -11.73 4.37 7.14
CA LEU A 165 -11.90 4.05 8.55
C LEU A 165 -13.36 3.66 8.79
N ASP A 166 -13.55 2.55 9.49
CA ASP A 166 -14.81 2.22 10.16
C ASP A 166 -14.58 2.01 11.67
N GLU A 167 -15.55 1.44 12.37
CA GLU A 167 -15.48 1.24 13.82
C GLU A 167 -14.38 0.27 14.26
N GLN A 168 -13.94 -0.63 13.37
CA GLN A 168 -13.04 -1.74 13.71
C GLN A 168 -11.70 -1.69 12.96
N TYR A 169 -11.67 -1.14 11.75
CA TYR A 169 -10.53 -1.27 10.86
C TYR A 169 -10.16 0.05 10.17
N ILE A 170 -8.85 0.20 9.94
CA ILE A 170 -8.31 1.10 8.91
C ILE A 170 -8.02 0.28 7.66
N TYR A 171 -8.42 0.79 6.50
CA TYR A 171 -8.16 0.18 5.20
C TYR A 171 -7.28 1.11 4.39
N MET A 172 -6.11 0.63 3.99
CA MET A 172 -5.23 1.34 3.09
C MET A 172 -5.19 0.61 1.76
N VAL A 173 -5.87 1.17 0.76
CA VAL A 173 -5.97 0.60 -0.58
C VAL A 173 -4.81 1.12 -1.44
N MET A 174 -4.16 0.20 -2.16
CA MET A 174 -2.97 0.45 -2.95
C MET A 174 -3.00 -0.39 -4.23
N LEU A 175 -2.13 -0.06 -5.18
CA LEU A 175 -1.92 -0.86 -6.38
C LEU A 175 -1.53 -2.30 -6.02
N LEU A 176 -2.15 -3.29 -6.70
CA LEU A 176 -1.75 -4.69 -6.55
C LEU A 176 -0.48 -4.99 -7.36
N CYS A 177 0.60 -5.34 -6.68
CA CYS A 177 1.81 -5.81 -7.34
C CYS A 177 1.85 -7.34 -7.45
N SER A 178 1.48 -7.86 -8.62
CA SER A 178 1.22 -9.29 -8.84
C SER A 178 2.46 -10.19 -8.95
N LYS A 179 3.67 -9.63 -9.11
CA LYS A 179 4.90 -10.44 -9.23
C LYS A 179 5.61 -10.69 -7.91
N GLY A 180 4.97 -10.33 -6.79
CA GLY A 180 5.48 -10.61 -5.45
C GLY A 180 6.72 -9.80 -5.11
N GLU A 181 7.48 -10.32 -4.16
CA GLU A 181 8.50 -9.61 -3.41
C GLU A 181 9.92 -9.92 -3.94
N LEU A 182 10.78 -8.91 -4.06
CA LEU A 182 12.17 -9.07 -4.53
C LEU A 182 12.98 -9.96 -3.58
N PHE A 183 12.72 -9.90 -2.28
CA PHE A 183 13.36 -10.77 -1.31
C PHE A 183 13.00 -12.24 -1.52
N GLU A 184 11.72 -12.54 -1.75
CA GLU A 184 11.29 -13.89 -2.08
C GLU A 184 11.91 -14.34 -3.42
N TYR A 185 12.03 -13.44 -4.41
CA TYR A 185 12.76 -13.77 -5.63
C TYR A 185 14.19 -14.24 -5.34
N VAL A 186 14.95 -13.51 -4.51
CA VAL A 186 16.33 -13.88 -4.14
C VAL A 186 16.37 -15.20 -3.36
N LYS A 187 15.43 -15.39 -2.43
CA LYS A 187 15.32 -16.61 -1.64
C LYS A 187 15.11 -17.84 -2.52
N TRP A 188 14.28 -17.74 -3.55
CA TRP A 188 13.95 -18.88 -4.43
C TRP A 188 14.92 -19.06 -5.60
N ASN A 189 15.50 -17.98 -6.13
CA ASN A 189 16.32 -18.01 -7.34
C ASN A 189 17.82 -17.76 -7.09
N GLY A 190 18.21 -17.53 -5.84
CA GLY A 190 19.58 -17.19 -5.47
C GLY A 190 19.89 -15.71 -5.65
N ARG A 191 21.18 -15.37 -5.55
CA ARG A 191 21.65 -13.99 -5.64
C ARG A 191 21.45 -13.44 -7.05
N PHE A 192 21.14 -12.15 -7.15
CA PHE A 192 21.17 -11.45 -8.43
C PHE A 192 22.60 -11.31 -8.95
N ASP A 193 22.75 -11.35 -10.27
CA ASP A 193 23.94 -10.79 -10.92
C ASP A 193 24.05 -9.30 -10.60
N GLU A 194 25.28 -8.79 -10.56
CA GLU A 194 25.55 -7.40 -10.19
C GLU A 194 24.79 -6.40 -11.08
N SER A 195 24.65 -6.70 -12.37
CA SER A 195 23.90 -5.87 -13.32
C SER A 195 22.41 -5.76 -12.95
N VAL A 196 21.80 -6.88 -12.57
CA VAL A 196 20.38 -6.96 -12.16
C VAL A 196 20.19 -6.33 -10.78
N ALA A 197 21.09 -6.62 -9.84
CA ALA A 197 21.08 -5.96 -8.53
C ALA A 197 21.16 -4.44 -8.68
N ARG A 198 22.11 -3.95 -9.48
CA ARG A 198 22.30 -2.53 -9.78
C ARG A 198 21.05 -1.89 -10.39
N TYR A 199 20.33 -2.61 -11.26
CA TYR A 199 19.07 -2.12 -11.82
C TYR A 199 18.02 -1.86 -10.72
N TRP A 200 17.80 -2.83 -9.82
CA TRP A 200 16.86 -2.68 -8.71
C TRP A 200 17.31 -1.61 -7.69
N PHE A 201 18.60 -1.57 -7.37
CA PHE A 201 19.16 -0.54 -6.48
C PHE A 201 19.03 0.87 -7.08
N LYS A 202 19.16 1.04 -8.39
CA LYS A 202 18.89 2.32 -9.05
C LYS A 202 17.45 2.78 -8.85
N GLN A 203 16.48 1.87 -8.93
CA GLN A 203 15.08 2.21 -8.67
C GLN A 203 14.88 2.65 -7.21
N LEU A 204 15.46 1.93 -6.25
CA LEU A 204 15.44 2.30 -4.83
C LEU A 204 16.05 3.68 -4.56
N LEU A 205 17.22 3.95 -5.14
CA LEU A 205 17.93 5.21 -4.98
C LEU A 205 17.28 6.37 -5.74
N SER A 206 16.48 6.08 -6.78
CA SER A 206 15.74 7.10 -7.52
C SER A 206 14.59 7.69 -6.73
N VAL A 207 14.15 7.02 -5.66
CA VAL A 207 13.17 7.59 -4.74
C VAL A 207 13.84 8.68 -3.89
N SER A 208 13.23 9.87 -3.86
CA SER A 208 13.75 11.05 -3.14
C SER A 208 14.29 10.69 -1.73
N PRO A 209 15.42 11.24 -1.27
CA PRO A 209 15.99 10.97 0.05
C PRO A 209 14.99 11.08 1.21
N SER A 210 14.04 12.01 1.11
CA SER A 210 12.96 12.21 2.08
C SER A 210 12.03 10.99 2.20
N ILE A 211 11.82 10.26 1.10
CA ILE A 211 10.98 9.06 1.04
C ILE A 211 11.85 7.79 1.18
N SER A 212 13.12 7.84 0.77
CA SER A 212 14.09 6.73 0.80
C SER A 212 14.34 6.22 2.22
N SER A 213 14.54 7.10 3.21
CA SER A 213 14.69 6.69 4.62
C SER A 213 13.45 5.93 5.13
N PHE A 214 12.27 6.33 4.66
CA PHE A 214 11.00 5.72 5.05
C PHE A 214 10.74 4.40 4.32
N LEU A 215 10.99 4.33 3.00
CA LEU A 215 10.88 3.10 2.20
C LEU A 215 11.90 2.03 2.59
N ILE A 216 13.10 2.40 3.07
CA ILE A 216 14.11 1.44 3.55
C ILE A 216 13.67 0.83 4.90
N HIS A 217 13.09 1.63 5.81
CA HIS A 217 12.49 1.11 7.04
C HIS A 217 11.22 0.29 6.74
N PHE A 218 10.39 0.76 5.80
CA PHE A 218 9.23 0.04 5.29
C PHE A 218 9.62 -1.27 4.60
N ALA A 219 10.75 -1.34 3.89
CA ALA A 219 11.25 -2.54 3.24
C ALA A 219 11.81 -3.59 4.21
N LEU A 220 12.25 -3.15 5.38
CA LEU A 220 12.64 -4.03 6.49
C LEU A 220 11.43 -4.42 7.36
N GLY A 221 10.36 -3.63 7.36
CA GLY A 221 9.13 -3.81 8.13
C GLY A 221 8.00 -4.56 7.42
N VAL A 222 7.43 -4.03 6.32
CA VAL A 222 6.23 -4.61 5.67
C VAL A 222 6.06 -4.30 4.15
N MET A 223 6.72 -3.31 3.55
CA MET A 223 6.76 -3.14 2.08
C MET A 223 7.97 -3.83 1.48
N SER A 224 7.81 -5.11 1.24
CA SER A 224 8.69 -5.78 0.30
C SER A 224 8.73 -5.02 -1.03
N LEU A 225 9.91 -4.89 -1.61
CA LEU A 225 10.08 -4.45 -2.99
C LEU A 225 9.20 -5.32 -3.88
N HIS A 226 8.11 -4.77 -4.40
CA HIS A 226 7.27 -5.55 -5.28
C HIS A 226 7.62 -5.26 -6.73
N VAL A 227 7.73 -6.33 -7.53
CA VAL A 227 8.03 -6.22 -8.95
C VAL A 227 6.72 -5.93 -9.72
N SER A 228 6.69 -4.85 -10.50
CA SER A 228 5.66 -4.61 -11.53
C SER A 228 6.35 -4.47 -12.88
N GLY A 229 6.02 -5.35 -13.83
CA GLY A 229 6.44 -5.30 -15.24
C GLY A 229 7.95 -5.20 -15.53
N LEU A 230 8.65 -6.35 -15.69
CA LEU A 230 9.82 -6.58 -16.58
C LEU A 230 10.42 -7.99 -16.37
N PHE A 231 9.59 -9.03 -16.43
CA PHE A 231 10.05 -10.41 -16.64
C PHE A 231 9.13 -11.05 -17.66
N ASP A 232 9.18 -10.54 -18.89
CA ASP A 232 8.74 -11.29 -20.06
C ASP A 232 9.88 -12.28 -20.37
N LYS A 233 9.73 -13.53 -19.92
CA LYS A 233 10.61 -14.62 -20.34
C LYS A 233 10.29 -14.92 -21.81
N ARG A 234 10.86 -14.13 -22.72
CA ARG A 234 11.13 -14.58 -24.08
C ARG A 234 12.56 -15.12 -24.13
N HIS A 235 12.66 -16.42 -23.92
CA HIS A 235 13.67 -17.26 -24.55
C HIS A 235 12.94 -18.22 -25.48
#